data_AF-A0A962KAX1-F1
#
_entry.id   AF-A0A962KAX1-F1
#
_cell.length_a   1.000
_cell.length_b   1.000
_cell.length_c   1.000
_cell.angle_alpha   90.00
_cell.angle_beta   90.00
_cell.angle_gamma   90.00
#
_symmetry.space_group_name_H-M   'P 1'
#
loop_
_entity.id
_entity.type
_entity.pdbx_description
1 polymer ?
#
loop_
_entity_poly.entity_id
_entity_poly.type
_entity_poly.pdbx_seq_one_letter_code
_entity_poly.pdbx_strand_id
1 'polypeptide(L)'
;MSHLLDRLLFFKQPKESFSEGHGVKTFENRQWENAYRNRWSHDKIVRSTHGVNCTGSCSWKIYVKSGLVTWETQQTDYPRTRADLPNHEPRGCARGASYSWYLYSANRLKYPMIRGRLVKAWREVRQREKDPVKAWAALQQNTAVVKDYQSHRGLGGFVRTSWDEVNEIIASANVYTAKNYGPDRIIGFSPIPAMSMVSYAAGARYLSLIGGTCMSFYDWYCDLPPSSPQTWGEQTDV
;
A
#
# COMPACT_ATOMS: atom_id res chain seq x y z
N MET A 1 -18.23 -41.14 -10.99
CA MET A 1 -19.45 -41.20 -11.84
C MET A 1 -19.06 -40.84 -13.26
N SER A 2 -19.59 -41.56 -14.25
CA SER A 2 -19.33 -41.28 -15.67
C SER A 2 -20.48 -40.44 -16.22
N HIS A 3 -20.22 -39.18 -16.57
CA HIS A 3 -21.21 -38.30 -17.18
C HIS A 3 -21.81 -38.88 -18.47
N LEU A 4 -21.06 -39.74 -19.18
CA LEU A 4 -21.54 -40.43 -20.37
C LEU A 4 -22.62 -41.47 -20.03
N LEU A 5 -22.41 -42.27 -18.98
CA LEU A 5 -23.37 -43.29 -18.55
C LEU A 5 -24.63 -42.66 -17.95
N ASP A 6 -24.48 -41.55 -17.21
CA ASP A 6 -25.62 -40.83 -16.61
C ASP A 6 -26.60 -40.32 -17.67
N ARG A 7 -26.09 -39.91 -18.85
CA ARG A 7 -26.93 -39.47 -19.99
C ARG A 7 -27.75 -40.59 -20.62
N LEU A 8 -27.30 -41.85 -20.54
CA LEU A 8 -28.06 -42.99 -21.07
C LEU A 8 -29.31 -43.30 -20.24
N LEU A 9 -29.41 -42.75 -19.03
CA LEU A 9 -30.57 -42.91 -18.13
C LEU A 9 -31.59 -41.78 -18.23
N PHE A 10 -31.56 -40.97 -19.30
CA PHE A 10 -32.34 -39.73 -19.44
C PHE A 10 -33.84 -39.88 -19.12
N PHE A 11 -34.50 -40.94 -19.61
CA PHE A 11 -35.93 -41.18 -19.38
C PHE A 11 -36.23 -41.85 -18.02
N LYS A 12 -35.22 -42.35 -17.32
CA LYS A 12 -35.35 -42.97 -15.99
C LYS A 12 -35.09 -42.00 -14.84
N GLN A 13 -34.61 -40.79 -15.14
CA GLN A 13 -34.39 -39.73 -14.15
C GLN A 13 -35.74 -39.23 -13.62
N PRO A 14 -35.94 -39.15 -12.29
CA PRO A 14 -37.18 -38.65 -11.71
C PRO A 14 -37.39 -37.17 -12.11
N LYS A 15 -38.62 -36.82 -12.48
CA LYS A 15 -39.05 -35.49 -12.89
C LYS A 15 -40.42 -35.20 -12.30
N GLU A 16 -40.59 -34.02 -11.73
CA GLU A 16 -41.85 -33.55 -11.16
C GLU A 16 -42.31 -32.32 -11.94
N SER A 17 -43.51 -32.38 -12.53
CA SER A 17 -44.07 -31.22 -13.22
C SER A 17 -44.66 -30.25 -12.21
N PHE A 18 -44.55 -28.95 -12.49
CA PHE A 18 -45.19 -27.90 -11.72
C PHE A 18 -45.78 -26.84 -12.66
N SER A 19 -46.70 -26.01 -12.14
CA SER A 19 -47.40 -24.96 -12.89
C SER A 19 -48.07 -25.48 -14.17
N GLU A 20 -48.97 -26.47 -14.03
CA GLU A 20 -49.77 -27.01 -15.15
C GLU A 20 -48.95 -27.45 -16.37
N GLY A 21 -47.77 -28.04 -16.13
CA GLY A 21 -46.89 -28.49 -17.22
C GLY A 21 -45.88 -27.45 -17.71
N HIS A 22 -45.93 -26.22 -17.21
CA HIS A 22 -44.97 -25.17 -17.60
C HIS A 22 -43.54 -25.47 -17.11
N GLY A 23 -43.42 -26.08 -15.94
CA GLY A 23 -42.14 -26.36 -15.30
C GLY A 23 -41.89 -27.84 -15.03
N VAL A 24 -40.59 -28.18 -14.95
CA VAL A 24 -40.12 -29.49 -14.49
C VAL A 24 -39.01 -29.30 -13.47
N LYS A 25 -39.17 -29.91 -12.30
CA LYS A 25 -38.13 -30.05 -11.30
C LYS A 25 -37.32 -31.30 -11.61
N THR A 26 -36.00 -31.14 -11.72
CA THR A 26 -35.05 -32.20 -12.00
C THR A 26 -34.18 -32.49 -10.79
N PHE A 27 -33.62 -33.70 -10.73
CA PHE A 27 -32.71 -34.15 -9.66
C PHE A 27 -31.32 -34.49 -10.21
N GLU A 28 -30.91 -33.75 -11.23
CA GLU A 28 -29.65 -33.98 -11.94
C GLU A 28 -28.43 -33.69 -11.05
N ASN A 29 -27.31 -34.31 -11.40
CA ASN A 29 -26.03 -34.06 -10.75
C ASN A 29 -25.61 -32.58 -10.94
N ARG A 30 -25.39 -31.87 -9.84
CA ARG A 30 -24.95 -30.46 -9.80
C ARG A 30 -23.53 -30.30 -9.23
N GLN A 31 -22.68 -31.33 -9.32
CA GLN A 31 -21.32 -31.30 -8.79
C GLN A 31 -20.42 -30.23 -9.44
N TRP A 32 -20.72 -29.81 -10.66
CA TRP A 32 -19.99 -28.72 -11.35
C TRP A 32 -20.01 -27.41 -10.54
N GLU A 33 -21.02 -27.19 -9.70
CA GLU A 33 -21.13 -26.02 -8.82
C GLU A 33 -20.01 -25.93 -7.78
N ASN A 34 -19.33 -27.05 -7.50
CA ASN A 34 -18.16 -27.07 -6.62
C ASN A 34 -17.03 -26.17 -7.13
N ALA A 35 -16.97 -25.88 -8.44
CA ALA A 35 -16.01 -24.92 -8.98
C ALA A 35 -16.14 -23.53 -8.32
N TYR A 36 -17.36 -22.99 -8.20
CA TYR A 36 -17.60 -21.70 -7.58
C TYR A 36 -17.47 -21.75 -6.05
N ARG A 37 -17.92 -22.85 -5.42
CA ARG A 37 -17.72 -23.06 -3.96
C ARG A 37 -16.23 -23.07 -3.60
N ASN A 38 -15.42 -23.76 -4.39
CA ASN A 38 -13.98 -23.84 -4.20
C ASN A 38 -13.26 -22.54 -4.57
N ARG A 39 -13.83 -21.71 -5.45
CA ARG A 39 -13.32 -20.35 -5.69
C ARG A 39 -13.52 -19.46 -4.47
N TRP A 40 -14.69 -19.52 -3.83
CA TRP A 40 -15.04 -18.70 -2.66
C TRP A 40 -14.33 -19.15 -1.37
N SER A 41 -14.07 -20.45 -1.21
CA SER A 41 -13.30 -20.96 -0.08
C SER A 41 -11.91 -20.33 -0.03
N HIS A 42 -11.35 -20.22 1.16
CA HIS A 42 -10.10 -19.52 1.43
C HIS A 42 -9.41 -20.13 2.65
N ASP A 43 -8.12 -19.86 2.79
CA ASP A 43 -7.28 -20.44 3.83
C ASP A 43 -7.52 -19.74 5.17
N LYS A 44 -7.60 -18.40 5.14
CA LYS A 44 -7.82 -17.56 6.33
C LYS A 44 -8.32 -16.17 5.95
N ILE A 45 -8.81 -15.47 6.97
CA ILE A 45 -9.15 -14.05 6.93
C ILE A 45 -8.24 -13.32 7.93
N VAL A 46 -7.68 -12.19 7.51
CA VAL A 46 -6.88 -11.31 8.38
C VAL A 46 -7.56 -9.95 8.46
N ARG A 47 -7.63 -9.35 9.65
CA ARG A 47 -8.12 -7.97 9.81
C ARG A 47 -7.02 -6.99 9.38
N SER A 48 -7.38 -6.05 8.51
CA SER A 48 -6.52 -4.91 8.17
C SER A 48 -7.37 -3.66 7.86
N THR A 49 -6.71 -2.57 7.49
CA THR A 49 -7.31 -1.32 7.02
C THR A 49 -6.44 -0.67 5.93
N HIS A 50 -6.87 0.45 5.37
CA HIS A 50 -6.18 1.17 4.30
C HIS A 50 -5.54 2.46 4.83
N GLY A 51 -4.21 2.52 4.83
CA GLY A 51 -3.45 3.72 5.20
C GLY A 51 -3.42 4.78 4.09
N VAL A 52 -4.60 5.32 3.75
CA VAL A 52 -4.78 6.34 2.71
C VAL A 52 -5.65 7.49 3.26
N ASN A 53 -5.34 8.73 2.85
CA ASN A 53 -6.06 9.92 3.33
C ASN A 53 -7.47 9.99 2.72
N CYS A 54 -8.43 9.31 3.33
CA CYS A 54 -9.79 9.21 2.82
C CYS A 54 -10.88 9.37 3.88
N THR A 55 -10.50 9.66 5.14
CA THR A 55 -11.36 9.70 6.35
C THR A 55 -12.14 8.42 6.67
N GLY A 56 -12.04 7.39 5.83
CA GLY A 56 -12.82 6.16 5.93
C GLY A 56 -12.51 5.34 7.18
N SER A 57 -11.23 5.09 7.49
CA SER A 57 -10.82 4.21 8.61
C SER A 57 -11.58 2.87 8.65
N CYS A 58 -11.85 2.31 7.48
CA CYS A 58 -12.67 1.11 7.33
C CYS A 58 -11.84 -0.14 7.66
N SER A 59 -12.34 -1.02 8.52
CA SER A 59 -11.77 -2.34 8.78
C SER A 59 -12.22 -3.34 7.72
N TRP A 60 -11.29 -4.14 7.20
CA TRP A 60 -11.51 -5.12 6.13
C TRP A 60 -11.07 -6.53 6.55
N LYS A 61 -11.77 -7.52 5.97
CA LYS A 61 -11.44 -8.93 5.93
C LYS A 61 -10.55 -9.16 4.71
N ILE A 62 -9.26 -9.40 4.91
CA ILE A 62 -8.31 -9.72 3.85
C ILE A 62 -8.30 -11.24 3.67
N TYR A 63 -8.72 -11.71 2.51
CA TYR A 63 -8.81 -13.14 2.21
C TYR A 63 -7.49 -13.64 1.66
N VAL A 64 -6.95 -14.69 2.28
CA VAL A 64 -5.78 -15.43 1.80
C VAL A 64 -6.24 -16.76 1.26
N LYS A 65 -5.83 -17.11 0.04
CA LYS A 65 -6.11 -18.39 -0.60
C LYS A 65 -4.87 -18.87 -1.36
N SER A 66 -4.53 -20.14 -1.18
CA SER A 66 -3.28 -20.71 -1.71
C SER A 66 -2.04 -19.93 -1.26
N GLY A 67 -2.05 -19.43 -0.02
CA GLY A 67 -0.95 -18.64 0.54
C GLY A 67 -0.81 -17.21 -0.02
N LEU A 68 -1.71 -16.76 -0.89
CA LEU A 68 -1.69 -15.42 -1.50
C LEU A 68 -2.93 -14.62 -1.11
N VAL A 69 -2.80 -13.30 -0.98
CA VAL A 69 -3.96 -12.43 -0.84
C VAL A 69 -4.73 -12.40 -2.15
N THR A 70 -6.05 -12.61 -2.09
CA THR A 70 -6.87 -12.72 -3.31
C THR A 70 -7.90 -11.60 -3.44
N TRP A 71 -8.67 -11.31 -2.39
CA TRP A 71 -9.66 -10.22 -2.37
C TRP A 71 -9.90 -9.76 -0.93
N GLU A 72 -10.74 -8.73 -0.78
CA GLU A 72 -11.16 -8.21 0.51
C GLU A 72 -12.66 -7.92 0.53
N THR A 73 -13.27 -8.08 1.70
CA THR A 73 -14.64 -7.61 1.99
C THR A 73 -14.62 -6.86 3.31
N GLN A 74 -15.61 -6.03 3.57
CA GLN A 74 -15.64 -5.24 4.79
C GLN A 74 -15.80 -6.11 6.05
N GLN A 75 -15.23 -5.65 7.15
CA GLN A 75 -15.63 -6.10 8.48
C GLN A 75 -16.96 -5.45 8.84
N THR A 76 -17.74 -6.15 9.67
CA THR A 76 -19.07 -5.71 10.11
C THR A 76 -19.22 -5.73 11.63
N ASP A 77 -18.11 -5.91 12.36
CA ASP A 77 -18.07 -6.13 13.79
C ASP A 77 -17.53 -4.92 14.57
N TYR A 78 -17.76 -3.72 14.05
CA TYR A 78 -17.55 -2.50 14.83
C TYR A 78 -18.40 -2.55 16.11
N PRO A 79 -17.94 -1.99 17.24
CA PRO A 79 -18.81 -1.77 18.39
C PRO A 79 -20.11 -1.09 17.94
N ARG A 80 -21.24 -1.68 18.35
CA ARG A 80 -22.56 -1.17 17.98
C ARG A 80 -22.77 0.23 18.56
N THR A 81 -23.50 1.05 17.83
CA THR A 81 -23.96 2.34 18.32
C THR A 81 -25.10 2.14 19.34
N ARG A 82 -25.61 3.23 19.90
CA ARG A 82 -26.81 3.20 20.75
C ARG A 82 -28.00 2.62 19.98
N ALA A 83 -29.00 2.11 20.70
CA ALA A 83 -30.15 1.43 20.09
C ALA A 83 -30.99 2.34 19.17
N ASP A 84 -30.95 3.66 19.38
CA ASP A 84 -31.62 4.69 18.60
C ASP A 84 -30.85 5.13 17.34
N LEU A 85 -29.65 4.58 17.11
CA LEU A 85 -28.78 4.95 16.00
C LEU A 85 -28.48 3.74 15.08
N PRO A 86 -28.27 3.97 13.78
CA PRO A 86 -27.75 2.93 12.90
C PRO A 86 -26.32 2.56 13.29
N ASN A 87 -25.93 1.31 13.04
CA ASN A 87 -24.54 0.88 13.18
C ASN A 87 -23.68 1.38 12.01
N HIS A 88 -22.36 1.38 12.19
CA HIS A 88 -21.42 1.83 11.16
C HIS A 88 -21.16 0.81 10.05
N GLU A 89 -21.42 -0.48 10.31
CA GLU A 89 -21.14 -1.54 9.36
C GLU A 89 -21.96 -1.36 8.06
N PRO A 90 -21.42 -1.70 6.88
CA PRO A 90 -20.08 -2.27 6.63
C PRO A 90 -18.96 -1.22 6.41
N ARG A 91 -19.29 0.07 6.30
CA ARG A 91 -18.40 1.10 5.70
C ARG A 91 -17.84 0.63 4.33
N GLY A 92 -16.60 0.98 4.02
CA GLY A 92 -15.92 0.60 2.79
C GLY A 92 -16.27 1.48 1.58
N CYS A 93 -15.49 1.36 0.51
CA CYS A 93 -15.73 2.06 -0.74
C CYS A 93 -15.10 1.29 -1.92
N ALA A 94 -15.45 1.66 -3.15
CA ALA A 94 -14.92 1.01 -4.36
C ALA A 94 -13.39 1.05 -4.46
N ARG A 95 -12.75 2.10 -3.92
CA ARG A 95 -11.28 2.25 -3.91
C ARG A 95 -10.63 1.28 -2.93
N GLY A 96 -11.23 1.09 -1.76
CA GLY A 96 -10.76 0.10 -0.79
C GLY A 96 -10.95 -1.34 -1.29
N ALA A 97 -12.06 -1.61 -1.96
CA ALA A 97 -12.37 -2.94 -2.50
C ALA A 97 -11.41 -3.43 -3.61
N SER A 98 -10.63 -2.53 -4.21
CA SER A 98 -9.66 -2.86 -5.27
C SER A 98 -8.21 -2.89 -4.78
N TYR A 99 -7.94 -2.68 -3.49
CA TYR A 99 -6.57 -2.52 -2.98
C TYR A 99 -5.71 -3.78 -3.15
N SER A 100 -6.31 -4.98 -3.01
CA SER A 100 -5.65 -6.27 -3.22
C SER A 100 -4.93 -6.38 -4.58
N TRP A 101 -5.36 -5.63 -5.59
CA TRP A 101 -4.72 -5.55 -6.90
C TRP A 101 -3.23 -5.19 -6.80
N TYR A 102 -2.87 -4.23 -5.92
CA TYR A 102 -1.50 -3.70 -5.84
C TYR A 102 -0.44 -4.72 -5.41
N LEU A 103 -0.84 -5.80 -4.72
CA LEU A 103 0.12 -6.71 -4.10
C LEU A 103 1.02 -7.39 -5.13
N TYR A 104 0.46 -7.77 -6.26
CA TYR A 104 1.15 -8.53 -7.30
C TYR A 104 1.00 -7.91 -8.70
N SER A 105 0.46 -6.68 -8.80
CA SER A 105 0.29 -6.01 -10.09
C SER A 105 1.64 -5.69 -10.75
N ALA A 106 1.57 -5.40 -12.05
CA ALA A 106 2.74 -5.02 -12.85
C ALA A 106 3.46 -3.76 -12.34
N ASN A 107 2.79 -2.93 -11.53
CA ASN A 107 3.36 -1.69 -11.00
C ASN A 107 3.89 -1.83 -9.56
N ARG A 108 3.97 -3.04 -9.02
CA ARG A 108 4.50 -3.27 -7.66
C ARG A 108 6.01 -3.04 -7.61
N LEU A 109 6.45 -2.15 -6.71
CA LEU A 109 7.87 -2.02 -6.35
C LEU A 109 8.33 -3.26 -5.56
N LYS A 110 9.28 -4.02 -6.13
CA LYS A 110 9.80 -5.29 -5.57
C LYS A 110 11.18 -5.17 -4.94
N TYR A 111 11.99 -4.21 -5.40
CA TYR A 111 13.38 -4.05 -5.02
C TYR A 111 13.68 -2.57 -4.76
N PRO A 112 14.70 -2.25 -3.95
CA PRO A 112 15.22 -0.89 -3.93
C PRO A 112 15.75 -0.55 -5.33
N MET A 113 15.40 0.66 -5.78
CA MET A 113 15.75 1.18 -7.09
C MET A 113 16.53 2.48 -6.93
N ILE A 114 17.52 2.68 -7.78
CA ILE A 114 18.33 3.90 -7.79
C ILE A 114 18.56 4.36 -9.23
N ARG A 115 18.77 5.66 -9.45
CA ARG A 115 19.09 6.19 -10.78
C ARG A 115 20.45 5.63 -11.22
N GLY A 116 20.51 5.03 -12.41
CA GLY A 116 21.72 4.40 -12.95
C GLY A 116 22.94 5.33 -12.95
N ARG A 117 22.76 6.60 -13.32
CA ARG A 117 23.82 7.62 -13.31
C ARG A 117 24.38 7.88 -11.90
N LEU A 118 23.52 7.99 -10.89
CA LEU A 118 23.94 8.20 -9.50
C LEU A 118 24.73 6.99 -8.98
N VAL A 119 24.20 5.77 -9.16
CA VAL A 119 24.85 4.59 -8.59
C VAL A 119 26.15 4.25 -9.31
N LYS A 120 26.25 4.52 -10.62
CA LYS A 120 27.51 4.40 -11.35
C LYS A 120 28.58 5.31 -10.75
N ALA A 121 28.28 6.60 -10.61
CA ALA A 121 29.21 7.57 -10.01
C ALA A 121 29.55 7.22 -8.56
N TRP A 122 28.57 6.78 -7.77
CA TRP A 122 28.79 6.32 -6.40
C TRP A 122 29.81 5.18 -6.35
N ARG A 123 29.59 4.11 -7.14
CA ARG A 123 30.47 2.94 -7.18
C ARG A 123 31.88 3.30 -7.64
N GLU A 124 32.02 4.17 -8.65
CA GLU A 124 33.33 4.66 -9.11
C GLU A 124 34.09 5.39 -8.01
N VAL A 125 33.42 6.24 -7.22
CA VAL A 125 34.07 6.92 -6.09
C VAL A 125 34.38 5.94 -4.95
N ARG A 126 33.49 4.99 -4.65
CA ARG A 126 33.68 3.99 -3.60
C ARG A 126 34.85 3.04 -3.85
N GLN A 127 35.28 2.85 -5.10
CA GLN A 127 36.49 2.06 -5.42
C GLN A 127 37.78 2.71 -4.88
N ARG A 128 37.81 4.04 -4.77
CA ARG A 128 39.01 4.79 -4.36
C ARG A 128 38.91 5.39 -2.96
N GLU A 129 37.69 5.65 -2.48
CA GLU A 129 37.44 6.18 -1.14
C GLU A 129 36.67 5.17 -0.30
N LYS A 130 37.28 4.71 0.80
CA LYS A 130 36.74 3.67 1.69
C LYS A 130 35.73 4.22 2.68
N ASP A 131 35.84 5.48 3.09
CA ASP A 131 34.86 6.14 3.95
C ASP A 131 33.67 6.60 3.10
N PRO A 132 32.46 6.07 3.32
CA PRO A 132 31.32 6.37 2.46
C PRO A 132 30.85 7.84 2.58
N VAL A 133 31.09 8.51 3.71
CA VAL A 133 30.78 9.95 3.88
C VAL A 133 31.75 10.79 3.05
N LYS A 134 33.04 10.45 3.05
CA LYS A 134 34.02 11.10 2.17
C LYS A 134 33.78 10.82 0.70
N ALA A 135 33.33 9.59 0.37
CA ALA A 135 32.94 9.24 -0.99
C ALA A 135 31.77 10.10 -1.47
N TRP A 136 30.76 10.31 -0.61
CA TRP A 136 29.65 11.21 -0.92
C TRP A 136 30.11 12.66 -1.10
N ALA A 137 31.00 13.14 -0.23
CA ALA A 137 31.59 14.47 -0.34
C ALA A 137 32.31 14.67 -1.68
N ALA A 138 33.16 13.72 -2.08
CA ALA A 138 33.87 13.78 -3.35
C ALA A 138 32.93 13.73 -4.57
N LEU A 139 31.82 13.00 -4.48
CA LEU A 139 30.77 12.98 -5.51
C LEU A 139 30.07 14.35 -5.60
N GLN A 140 29.68 14.95 -4.47
CA GLN A 140 28.98 16.23 -4.43
C GLN A 140 29.85 17.43 -4.85
N GLN A 141 31.16 17.36 -4.63
CA GLN A 141 32.12 18.38 -5.10
C GLN A 141 32.30 18.37 -6.63
N ASN A 142 31.95 17.28 -7.30
CA ASN A 142 31.98 17.21 -8.76
C ASN A 142 30.65 17.73 -9.36
N THR A 143 30.62 19.03 -9.66
CA THR A 143 29.42 19.71 -10.20
C THR A 143 28.91 19.11 -11.51
N ALA A 144 29.80 18.57 -12.35
CA ALA A 144 29.41 17.89 -13.59
C ALA A 144 28.65 16.59 -13.30
N VAL A 145 29.14 15.76 -12.37
CA VAL A 145 28.45 14.54 -11.94
C VAL A 145 27.12 14.85 -11.27
N VAL A 146 27.07 15.88 -10.42
CA VAL A 146 25.83 16.31 -9.76
C VAL A 146 24.78 16.74 -10.78
N LYS A 147 25.16 17.60 -11.73
CA LYS A 147 24.28 18.04 -12.81
C LYS A 147 23.79 16.87 -13.66
N ASP A 148 24.66 15.89 -13.93
CA ASP A 148 24.33 14.74 -14.76
C ASP A 148 23.21 13.88 -14.14
N TYR A 149 23.35 13.41 -12.90
CA TYR A 149 22.30 12.57 -12.32
C TYR A 149 21.02 13.35 -11.98
N GLN A 150 21.12 14.65 -11.66
CA GLN A 150 19.95 15.49 -11.34
C GLN A 150 19.10 15.82 -12.57
N SER A 151 19.73 16.14 -13.70
CA SER A 151 19.04 16.45 -14.98
C SER A 151 18.26 15.25 -15.55
N HIS A 152 18.50 14.04 -15.06
CA HIS A 152 17.80 12.82 -15.45
C HIS A 152 16.71 12.38 -14.46
N ARG A 153 16.27 13.26 -13.54
CA ARG A 153 15.10 13.00 -12.70
C ARG A 153 13.83 13.05 -13.57
N GLY A 154 13.03 11.97 -13.54
CA GLY A 154 11.83 11.83 -14.38
C GLY A 154 12.04 11.21 -15.76
N LEU A 155 13.29 10.91 -16.16
CA LEU A 155 13.63 10.47 -17.52
C LEU A 155 14.00 8.97 -17.62
N GLY A 156 13.45 8.12 -16.74
CA GLY A 156 13.75 6.68 -16.73
C GLY A 156 15.20 6.34 -16.32
N GLY A 157 15.65 5.10 -16.57
CA GLY A 157 17.00 4.65 -16.19
C GLY A 157 17.16 4.30 -14.70
N PHE A 158 16.10 3.77 -14.08
CA PHE A 158 16.22 3.11 -12.78
C PHE A 158 16.89 1.75 -12.93
N VAL A 159 17.78 1.44 -12.01
CA VAL A 159 18.41 0.13 -11.91
C VAL A 159 18.14 -0.46 -10.53
N ARG A 160 18.05 -1.79 -10.47
CA ARG A 160 17.94 -2.53 -9.22
C ARG A 160 19.23 -2.39 -8.41
N THR A 161 19.09 -2.29 -7.09
CA THR A 161 20.19 -2.25 -6.12
C THR A 161 19.85 -3.13 -4.91
N SER A 162 20.66 -3.09 -3.85
CA SER A 162 20.44 -3.77 -2.56
C SER A 162 20.08 -2.76 -1.48
N TRP A 163 19.50 -3.25 -0.37
CA TRP A 163 19.23 -2.43 0.79
C TRP A 163 20.52 -1.84 1.39
N ASP A 164 21.59 -2.63 1.46
CA ASP A 164 22.88 -2.17 2.00
C ASP A 164 23.45 -0.99 1.22
N GLU A 165 23.41 -1.05 -0.13
CA GLU A 165 23.94 0.03 -0.97
C GLU A 165 23.13 1.32 -0.84
N VAL A 166 21.79 1.25 -0.86
CA VAL A 166 20.98 2.47 -0.69
C VAL A 166 21.03 3.03 0.73
N ASN A 167 21.11 2.17 1.75
CA ASN A 167 21.22 2.61 3.14
C ASN A 167 22.57 3.31 3.39
N GLU A 168 23.68 2.79 2.86
CA GLU A 168 25.00 3.44 2.94
C GLU A 168 24.97 4.82 2.25
N ILE A 169 24.38 4.90 1.05
CA ILE A 169 24.27 6.17 0.30
C ILE A 169 23.42 7.19 1.08
N ILE A 170 22.23 6.81 1.55
CA ILE A 170 21.32 7.70 2.27
C ILE A 170 21.95 8.19 3.57
N ALA A 171 22.54 7.30 4.36
CA ALA A 171 23.22 7.66 5.61
C ALA A 171 24.41 8.60 5.35
N SER A 172 25.22 8.32 4.32
CA SER A 172 26.36 9.16 3.94
C SER A 172 25.93 10.56 3.50
N ALA A 173 24.84 10.64 2.73
CA ALA A 173 24.26 11.90 2.29
C ALA A 173 23.72 12.73 3.48
N ASN A 174 23.10 12.07 4.45
CA ASN A 174 22.58 12.72 5.64
C ASN A 174 23.71 13.21 6.55
N VAL A 175 24.71 12.39 6.85
CA VAL A 175 25.87 12.78 7.67
C VAL A 175 26.62 13.94 7.01
N TYR A 176 26.88 13.86 5.70
CA TYR A 176 27.51 14.94 4.95
C TYR A 176 26.71 16.24 5.03
N THR A 177 25.39 16.17 4.79
CA THR A 177 24.53 17.36 4.81
C THR A 177 24.49 18.00 6.20
N ALA A 178 24.22 17.19 7.23
CA ALA A 178 24.15 17.67 8.61
C ALA A 178 25.46 18.32 9.06
N LYS A 179 26.60 17.70 8.74
CA LYS A 179 27.92 18.20 9.12
C LYS A 179 28.30 19.51 8.44
N ASN A 180 28.00 19.66 7.15
CA ASN A 180 28.48 20.79 6.36
C ASN A 180 27.50 21.97 6.29
N TYR A 181 26.20 21.72 6.45
CA TYR A 181 25.15 22.72 6.25
C TYR A 181 24.17 22.86 7.42
N GLY A 182 24.15 21.89 8.34
CA GLY A 182 23.18 21.82 9.42
C GLY A 182 22.13 20.71 9.19
N PRO A 183 21.60 20.11 10.27
CA PRO A 183 20.66 18.99 10.17
C PRO A 183 19.30 19.39 9.59
N ASP A 184 18.91 20.66 9.73
CA ASP A 184 17.66 21.23 9.19
C ASP A 184 17.62 21.30 7.65
N ARG A 185 18.74 21.06 6.97
CA ARG A 185 18.82 20.85 5.50
C ARG A 185 18.42 19.45 5.07
N ILE A 186 18.11 18.57 6.03
CA ILE A 186 17.53 17.24 5.80
C ILE A 186 16.05 17.33 6.13
N ILE A 187 15.21 17.17 5.10
CA ILE A 187 13.77 17.43 5.18
C ILE A 187 13.02 16.15 4.84
N GLY A 188 11.99 15.84 5.63
CA GLY A 188 11.02 14.80 5.31
C GLY A 188 9.62 15.35 5.18
N PHE A 189 8.89 14.84 4.19
CA PHE A 189 7.48 15.10 3.99
C PHE A 189 6.73 13.77 4.09
N SER A 190 5.87 13.64 5.10
CA SER A 190 4.96 12.51 5.26
C SER A 190 3.66 13.07 5.85
N PRO A 191 2.51 12.92 5.20
CA PRO A 191 1.27 13.55 5.64
C PRO A 191 0.43 12.61 6.53
N ILE A 192 -0.59 13.17 7.19
CA ILE A 192 -1.74 12.47 7.79
C ILE A 192 -1.35 11.23 8.63
N PRO A 193 -0.82 11.41 9.85
CA PRO A 193 -0.43 10.29 10.72
C PRO A 193 -1.60 9.37 11.07
N ALA A 194 -2.84 9.89 11.11
CA ALA A 194 -4.03 9.14 11.53
C ALA A 194 -4.31 7.89 10.68
N MET A 195 -3.92 7.87 9.40
CA MET A 195 -4.17 6.72 8.51
C MET A 195 -3.19 5.56 8.74
N SER A 196 -1.98 5.83 9.28
CA SER A 196 -0.97 4.81 9.56
C SER A 196 0.11 5.32 10.52
N MET A 197 -0.24 5.40 11.80
CA MET A 197 0.53 6.14 12.83
C MET A 197 2.00 5.74 12.92
N VAL A 198 2.28 4.44 13.00
CA VAL A 198 3.66 3.94 13.11
C VAL A 198 4.44 4.13 11.80
N SER A 199 3.77 4.01 10.65
CA SER A 199 4.39 4.27 9.34
C SER A 199 4.83 5.74 9.21
N TYR A 200 4.00 6.68 9.65
CA TYR A 200 4.37 8.10 9.75
C TYR A 200 5.52 8.30 10.74
N ALA A 201 5.40 7.72 11.94
CA ALA A 201 6.34 7.91 13.03
C ALA A 201 7.75 7.38 12.69
N ALA A 202 7.87 6.37 11.82
CA ALA A 202 9.16 5.82 11.43
C ALA A 202 10.10 6.89 10.84
N GLY A 203 9.62 7.65 9.85
CA GLY A 203 10.39 8.73 9.22
C GLY A 203 10.52 9.96 10.13
N ALA A 204 9.42 10.38 10.76
CA ALA A 204 9.40 11.54 11.65
C ALA A 204 10.38 11.37 12.82
N ARG A 205 10.38 10.20 13.49
CA ARG A 205 11.28 9.90 14.59
C ARG A 205 12.74 9.93 14.14
N TYR A 206 13.08 9.32 13.00
CA TYR A 206 14.43 9.34 12.47
C TYR A 206 14.92 10.79 12.26
N LEU A 207 14.11 11.61 11.59
CA LEU A 207 14.44 13.00 11.30
C LEU A 207 14.59 13.83 12.59
N SER A 208 13.62 13.74 13.51
CA SER A 208 13.69 14.48 14.77
C SER A 208 14.92 14.11 15.61
N LEU A 209 15.33 12.82 15.61
CA LEU A 209 16.54 12.39 16.33
C LEU A 209 17.82 12.98 15.74
N ILE A 210 17.90 13.17 14.43
CA ILE A 210 19.08 13.76 13.78
C ILE A 210 18.98 15.29 13.65
N GLY A 211 17.89 15.91 14.11
CA GLY A 211 17.64 17.35 14.00
C GLY A 211 17.09 17.82 12.65
N GLY A 212 16.57 16.91 11.82
CA GLY A 212 15.96 17.21 10.53
C GLY A 212 14.55 17.80 10.64
N THR A 213 14.11 18.42 9.55
CA THR A 213 12.81 19.13 9.47
C THR A 213 11.67 18.19 9.07
N CYS A 214 10.64 18.13 9.90
CA CYS A 214 9.38 17.45 9.57
C CYS A 214 8.37 18.47 9.04
N MET A 215 8.00 18.35 7.76
CA MET A 215 7.08 19.28 7.11
C MET A 215 5.63 19.10 7.59
N SER A 216 4.88 20.20 7.68
CA SER A 216 3.43 20.18 7.90
C SER A 216 2.69 19.68 6.66
N PHE A 217 1.41 19.35 6.82
CA PHE A 217 0.57 18.82 5.74
C PHE A 217 -0.84 19.43 5.70
N TYR A 218 -1.44 19.76 6.85
CA TYR A 218 -2.86 20.09 6.92
C TYR A 218 -3.16 21.50 6.36
N ASP A 219 -2.32 22.45 6.73
CA ASP A 219 -2.20 23.77 6.12
C ASP A 219 -1.80 23.70 4.63
N TRP A 220 -0.80 22.88 4.30
CA TRP A 220 -0.30 22.73 2.93
C TRP A 220 -1.35 22.17 1.97
N TYR A 221 -2.18 21.22 2.42
CA TYR A 221 -3.28 20.66 1.63
C TYR A 221 -4.50 21.57 1.58
N CYS A 222 -4.49 22.70 2.30
CA CYS A 222 -5.66 23.55 2.48
C CYS A 222 -6.84 22.81 3.16
N ASP A 223 -6.52 21.75 3.91
CA ASP A 223 -7.51 21.04 4.73
C ASP A 223 -7.72 21.76 6.07
N LEU A 224 -6.73 22.52 6.56
CA LEU A 224 -6.85 23.40 7.72
C LEU A 224 -7.80 24.56 7.40
N PRO A 225 -8.96 24.69 8.06
CA PRO A 225 -9.79 25.88 7.94
C PRO A 225 -9.27 26.96 8.89
N PRO A 226 -8.62 28.05 8.43
CA PRO A 226 -8.02 29.04 9.34
C PRO A 226 -9.06 29.74 10.23
N SER A 227 -10.33 29.72 9.83
CA SER A 227 -11.46 30.19 10.63
C SER A 227 -11.65 29.41 11.94
N SER A 228 -11.25 28.13 12.01
CA SER A 228 -11.40 27.32 13.22
C SER A 228 -10.46 27.79 14.34
N PRO A 229 -9.13 27.95 14.11
CA PRO A 229 -8.25 28.58 15.10
C PRO A 229 -8.64 30.01 15.44
N GLN A 230 -9.11 30.80 14.46
CA GLN A 230 -9.54 32.19 14.69
C GLN A 230 -10.75 32.30 15.62
N THR A 231 -11.71 31.39 15.48
CA THR A 231 -12.98 31.47 16.21
C THR A 231 -12.91 30.74 17.55
N TRP A 232 -12.23 29.60 17.59
CA TRP A 232 -12.29 28.67 18.73
C TRP A 232 -10.93 28.32 19.33
N GLY A 233 -9.82 28.73 18.71
CA GLY A 233 -8.49 28.31 19.15
C GLY A 233 -8.22 26.81 18.97
N GLU A 234 -8.98 26.14 18.10
CA GLU A 234 -8.87 24.71 17.78
C GLU A 234 -8.36 24.53 16.35
N GLN A 235 -7.58 23.48 16.08
CA GLN A 235 -7.08 23.20 14.73
C GLN A 235 -8.23 22.86 13.79
N THR A 236 -9.11 21.94 14.20
CA THR A 236 -10.35 21.56 13.51
C THR A 236 -11.23 20.78 14.49
N ASP A 237 -12.52 21.09 14.51
CA ASP A 237 -13.51 20.27 15.22
C ASP A 237 -13.78 19.00 14.41
N VAL A 238 -13.59 17.82 15.01
CA VAL A 238 -13.75 16.50 14.38
C VAL A 238 -14.79 15.66 15.11
#